data_AF-A0A848W9C8-F1
#
_entry.id   AF-A0A848W9C8-F1
#
_cell.length_a   1.000
_cell.length_b   1.000
_cell.length_c   1.000
_cell.angle_alpha   90.00
_cell.angle_beta   90.00
_cell.angle_gamma   90.00
#
_symmetry.space_group_name_H-M   'P 1'
#
loop_
_entity.id
_entity.type
_entity.pdbx_description
1 polymer ?
#
loop_
_entity_poly.entity_id
_entity_poly.type
_entity_poly.pdbx_seq_one_letter_code
_entity_poly.pdbx_strand_id
1 'polypeptide(L)'
;YNVFENLDDIIRHMNAGTMDALYDHVTAVPVDDDPEKALRALAGRYLEFVGKNRRLWSAVIEFEPQDGAPAPDWFRHKAERLVGLGEDAIAGLFGPRQVAARRRSAYVLWSALYGVTALAQTTSLPESAAPDALIDTLVTTYIAGLKARHG
;
A
#
# COMPACT_ATOMS: atom_id res chain seq x y z
N TYR A 1 25.54 19.55 -16.41
CA TYR A 1 24.84 19.40 -15.13
C TYR A 1 24.10 18.07 -15.21
N ASN A 2 24.61 17.00 -14.59
CA ASN A 2 23.90 15.72 -14.54
C ASN A 2 22.99 15.78 -13.33
N VAL A 3 21.68 15.84 -13.56
CA VAL A 3 20.66 15.87 -12.49
C VAL A 3 20.54 14.50 -11.81
N PHE A 4 21.10 13.44 -12.41
CA PHE A 4 21.02 12.07 -11.94
C PHE A 4 22.41 11.44 -11.82
N GLU A 5 22.62 10.64 -10.77
CA GLU A 5 23.90 9.96 -10.50
C GLU A 5 24.12 8.76 -11.42
N ASN A 6 23.07 7.99 -11.70
CA ASN A 6 23.09 6.78 -12.54
C ASN A 6 21.66 6.40 -13.00
N LEU A 7 21.51 5.27 -13.70
CA LEU A 7 20.21 4.78 -14.18
C LEU A 7 19.25 4.42 -13.02
N ASP A 8 19.76 3.87 -11.92
CA ASP A 8 18.96 3.55 -10.73
C ASP A 8 18.36 4.81 -10.12
N ASP A 9 19.08 5.92 -10.14
CA ASP A 9 18.60 7.20 -9.64
C ASP A 9 17.46 7.76 -10.51
N ILE A 10 17.54 7.61 -11.84
CA ILE A 10 16.44 7.96 -12.75
C ILE A 10 15.19 7.11 -12.43
N ILE A 11 15.37 5.80 -12.28
CA ILE A 11 14.25 4.87 -11.99
C ILE A 11 13.64 5.20 -10.63
N ARG A 12 14.44 5.51 -9.61
CA ARG A 12 13.95 5.95 -8.29
C ARG A 12 13.10 7.21 -8.36
N HIS A 13 13.52 8.22 -9.12
CA HIS A 13 12.74 9.44 -9.28
C HIS A 13 11.40 9.19 -9.99
N MET A 14 11.41 8.37 -11.05
CA MET A 14 10.18 7.95 -11.73
C MET A 14 9.25 7.17 -10.78
N ASN A 15 9.78 6.20 -10.06
CA ASN A 15 9.02 5.38 -9.12
C ASN A 15 8.47 6.19 -7.95
N ALA A 16 9.22 7.19 -7.47
CA ALA A 16 8.74 8.12 -6.46
C ALA A 16 7.60 9.00 -6.96
N GLY A 17 7.67 9.47 -8.21
CA GLY A 17 6.56 10.17 -8.86
C GLY A 17 5.29 9.30 -8.94
N THR A 18 5.44 8.01 -9.24
CA THR A 18 4.31 7.06 -9.21
C THR A 18 3.73 6.90 -7.80
N MET A 19 4.59 6.82 -6.77
CA MET A 19 4.13 6.73 -5.37
C MET A 19 3.43 8.01 -4.90
N ASP A 20 3.91 9.18 -5.30
CA ASP A 20 3.24 10.46 -5.00
C ASP A 20 1.88 10.54 -5.71
N ALA A 21 1.80 10.18 -6.99
CA ALA A 21 0.53 10.15 -7.72
C ALA A 21 -0.48 9.17 -7.12
N LEU A 22 -0.02 8.01 -6.62
CA LEU A 22 -0.86 7.08 -5.88
C LEU A 22 -1.34 7.69 -4.57
N TYR A 23 -0.44 8.31 -3.80
CA TYR A 23 -0.77 8.95 -2.53
C TYR A 23 -1.84 10.03 -2.72
N ASP A 24 -1.65 10.92 -3.69
CA ASP A 24 -2.59 11.99 -4.00
C ASP A 24 -3.95 11.43 -4.46
N HIS A 25 -3.94 10.39 -5.29
CA HIS A 25 -5.17 9.74 -5.75
C HIS A 25 -5.99 9.12 -4.60
N VAL A 26 -5.31 8.44 -3.67
CA VAL A 26 -5.95 7.77 -2.52
C VAL A 26 -6.45 8.79 -1.49
N THR A 27 -5.74 9.89 -1.30
CA THR A 27 -6.07 10.93 -0.31
C THR A 27 -7.01 12.02 -0.81
N ALA A 28 -7.34 12.02 -2.11
CA ALA A 28 -8.24 13.00 -2.72
C ALA A 28 -9.69 12.96 -2.18
N VAL A 29 -10.06 11.90 -1.46
CA VAL A 29 -11.41 11.74 -0.91
C VAL A 29 -11.31 11.55 0.61
N PRO A 30 -12.17 12.23 1.40
CA PRO A 30 -12.26 11.99 2.83
C PRO A 30 -12.53 10.53 3.14
N VAL A 31 -11.84 10.04 4.17
CA VAL A 31 -11.98 8.67 4.67
C VAL A 31 -12.98 8.68 5.84
N ASP A 32 -13.80 7.63 5.95
CA ASP A 32 -14.76 7.46 7.06
C ASP A 32 -14.02 7.23 8.38
N ASP A 33 -14.63 7.61 9.51
CA ASP A 33 -14.07 7.38 10.85
C ASP A 33 -14.12 5.90 11.26
N ASP A 34 -15.00 5.10 10.64
CA ASP A 34 -15.02 3.65 10.84
C ASP A 34 -13.81 2.98 10.15
N PRO A 35 -12.96 2.24 10.90
CA PRO A 35 -11.75 1.63 10.36
C PRO A 35 -11.97 0.67 9.19
N GLU A 36 -13.12 -0.03 9.17
CA GLU A 36 -13.40 -1.00 8.12
C GLU A 36 -13.75 -0.28 6.82
N LYS A 37 -14.67 0.70 6.89
CA LYS A 37 -15.00 1.56 5.75
C LYS A 37 -13.79 2.34 5.25
N ALA A 38 -12.95 2.82 6.17
CA ALA A 38 -11.73 3.53 5.87
C ALA A 38 -10.78 2.68 5.00
N LEU A 39 -10.46 1.46 5.46
CA LEU A 39 -9.60 0.54 4.71
C LEU A 39 -10.21 0.12 3.37
N ARG A 40 -11.53 -0.13 3.31
CA ARG A 40 -12.23 -0.46 2.06
C ARG A 40 -12.10 0.67 1.05
N ALA A 41 -12.29 1.92 1.48
CA ALA A 41 -12.16 3.09 0.62
C ALA A 41 -10.72 3.27 0.11
N LEU A 42 -9.72 3.17 1.01
CA LEU A 42 -8.30 3.25 0.64
C LEU A 42 -7.91 2.15 -0.35
N ALA A 43 -8.30 0.91 -0.09
CA ALA A 43 -7.96 -0.22 -0.94
C ALA A 43 -8.65 -0.15 -2.31
N GLY A 44 -9.91 0.27 -2.37
CA GLY A 44 -10.62 0.46 -3.65
C GLY A 44 -9.93 1.52 -4.53
N ARG A 45 -9.51 2.65 -3.94
CA ARG A 45 -8.76 3.70 -4.66
C ARG A 45 -7.39 3.22 -5.13
N TYR A 46 -6.71 2.46 -4.28
CA TYR A 46 -5.45 1.82 -4.65
C TYR A 46 -5.63 0.88 -5.85
N LEU A 47 -6.65 0.02 -5.84
CA LEU A 47 -6.96 -0.89 -6.96
C LEU A 47 -7.30 -0.12 -8.24
N GLU A 48 -8.08 0.95 -8.14
CA GLU A 48 -8.40 1.81 -9.27
C GLU A 48 -7.12 2.40 -9.89
N PHE A 49 -6.25 2.97 -9.07
CA PHE A 49 -4.99 3.56 -9.51
C PHE A 49 -4.07 2.51 -10.15
N VAL A 50 -3.85 1.38 -9.47
CA VAL A 50 -2.98 0.30 -9.96
C VAL A 50 -3.52 -0.31 -11.24
N GLY A 51 -4.84 -0.49 -11.35
CA GLY A 51 -5.50 -0.96 -12.56
C GLY A 51 -5.25 -0.05 -13.77
N LYS A 52 -5.31 1.27 -13.57
CA LYS A 52 -5.05 2.28 -14.61
C LYS A 52 -3.56 2.46 -14.93
N ASN A 53 -2.68 2.23 -13.95
CA ASN A 53 -1.24 2.53 -14.03
C ASN A 53 -0.35 1.28 -13.91
N ARG A 54 -0.85 0.12 -14.36
CA ARG A 54 -0.23 -1.20 -14.17
C ARG A 54 1.28 -1.24 -14.44
N ARG A 55 1.73 -0.72 -15.58
CA ARG A 55 3.16 -0.72 -15.96
C ARG A 55 4.02 0.14 -15.03
N LEU A 56 3.52 1.31 -14.62
CA LEU A 56 4.22 2.18 -13.69
C LEU A 56 4.30 1.55 -12.30
N TRP A 57 3.21 0.90 -11.87
CA TRP A 57 3.19 0.21 -10.59
C TRP A 57 4.10 -1.02 -10.59
N SER A 58 4.10 -1.83 -11.65
CA SER A 58 5.09 -2.90 -11.85
C SER A 58 6.52 -2.39 -11.73
N ALA A 59 6.85 -1.25 -12.35
CA ALA A 59 8.18 -0.66 -12.25
C ALA A 59 8.55 -0.26 -10.81
N VAL A 60 7.59 0.16 -9.98
CA VAL A 60 7.82 0.41 -8.54
C VAL A 60 8.09 -0.89 -7.79
N ILE A 61 7.30 -1.94 -8.06
CA ILE A 61 7.37 -3.23 -7.38
C ILE A 61 8.66 -4.00 -7.73
N GLU A 62 8.99 -4.04 -9.00
CA GLU A 62 10.04 -4.88 -9.58
C GLU A 62 11.41 -4.20 -9.54
N PHE A 63 11.49 -2.96 -9.06
CA PHE A 63 12.74 -2.22 -9.01
C PHE A 63 13.72 -2.84 -8.02
N GLU A 64 14.79 -3.41 -8.58
CA GLU A 64 15.95 -3.90 -7.85
C GLU A 64 17.18 -3.09 -8.29
N PRO A 65 17.86 -2.39 -7.37
CA PRO A 65 19.06 -1.62 -7.69
C PRO A 65 20.23 -2.54 -8.04
N GLN A 66 21.08 -2.14 -8.98
CA GLN A 66 22.08 -3.02 -9.60
C GLN A 66 23.07 -3.67 -8.61
N ASP A 67 23.42 -2.97 -7.53
CA ASP A 67 24.36 -3.45 -6.51
C ASP A 67 23.69 -3.72 -5.14
N GLY A 68 22.36 -3.81 -5.10
CA GLY A 68 21.63 -3.93 -3.84
C GLY A 68 21.74 -2.69 -2.94
N ALA A 69 22.19 -1.55 -3.50
CA ALA A 69 22.38 -0.32 -2.75
C ALA A 69 21.09 0.09 -2.04
N PRO A 70 21.16 0.48 -0.74
CA PRO A 70 19.96 0.83 0.01
C PRO A 70 19.21 1.97 -0.67
N ALA A 71 17.88 1.93 -0.57
CA ALA A 71 17.04 3.03 -1.00
C ALA A 71 17.35 4.28 -0.16
N PRO A 72 17.50 5.48 -0.75
CA PRO A 72 17.73 6.72 -0.01
C PRO A 72 16.53 7.06 0.85
N ASP A 73 16.75 7.83 1.92
CA ASP A 73 15.71 8.18 2.90
C ASP A 73 14.49 8.85 2.25
N TRP A 74 14.72 9.76 1.29
CA TRP A 74 13.66 10.44 0.56
C TRP A 74 12.74 9.47 -0.20
N PHE A 75 13.29 8.39 -0.76
CA PHE A 75 12.53 7.38 -1.50
C PHE A 75 11.77 6.47 -0.55
N ARG A 76 12.42 6.03 0.54
CA ARG A 76 11.77 5.21 1.58
C ARG A 76 10.58 5.93 2.22
N HIS A 77 10.71 7.23 2.48
CA HIS A 77 9.61 8.02 3.04
C HIS A 77 8.36 8.06 2.15
N LYS A 78 8.50 7.94 0.82
CA LYS A 78 7.33 7.85 -0.08
C LYS A 78 6.55 6.55 0.15
N ALA A 79 7.26 5.43 0.24
CA ALA A 79 6.65 4.14 0.55
C ALA A 79 6.05 4.11 1.96
N GLU A 80 6.75 4.68 2.96
CA GLU A 80 6.25 4.76 4.33
C GLU A 80 4.97 5.61 4.45
N ARG A 81 4.85 6.70 3.68
CA ARG A 81 3.63 7.52 3.64
C ARG A 81 2.42 6.74 3.14
N LEU A 82 2.59 5.85 2.15
CA LEU A 82 1.51 4.99 1.66
C LEU A 82 1.07 3.97 2.71
N VAL A 83 2.01 3.34 3.40
CA VAL A 83 1.71 2.42 4.52
C VAL A 83 1.03 3.17 5.67
N GLY A 84 1.47 4.41 5.93
CA GLY A 84 0.92 5.28 6.96
C GLY A 84 -0.59 5.53 6.82
N LEU A 85 -1.11 5.64 5.58
CA LEU A 85 -2.56 5.79 5.35
C LEU A 85 -3.36 4.63 5.96
N GLY A 86 -2.87 3.40 5.81
CA GLY A 86 -3.49 2.22 6.41
C GLY A 86 -3.28 2.14 7.92
N GLU A 87 -2.12 2.60 8.41
CA GLU A 87 -1.84 2.68 9.86
C GLU A 87 -2.79 3.65 10.57
N ASP A 88 -3.04 4.81 9.96
CA ASP A 88 -3.94 5.84 10.47
C ASP A 88 -5.39 5.35 10.47
N ALA A 89 -5.83 4.67 9.39
CA ALA A 89 -7.17 4.12 9.28
C ALA A 89 -7.52 3.12 10.40
N ILE A 90 -6.53 2.38 10.90
CA ILE A 90 -6.73 1.41 11.99
C ILE A 90 -6.35 1.96 13.37
N ALA A 91 -5.88 3.20 13.47
CA ALA A 91 -5.29 3.73 14.70
C ALA A 91 -6.24 3.68 15.90
N GLY A 92 -7.54 3.94 15.67
CA GLY A 92 -8.57 3.90 16.71
C GLY A 92 -8.80 2.51 17.34
N LEU A 93 -8.29 1.44 16.71
CA LEU A 93 -8.39 0.06 17.23
C LEU A 93 -7.27 -0.29 18.22
N PHE A 94 -6.33 0.61 18.47
CA PHE A 94 -5.16 0.37 19.32
C PHE A 94 -5.08 1.40 20.45
N GLY A 95 -4.74 0.92 21.64
CA GLY A 95 -4.43 1.78 22.78
C GLY A 95 -3.06 2.47 22.67
N PRO A 96 -2.79 3.50 23.49
CA PRO A 96 -1.58 4.34 23.39
C PRO A 96 -0.24 3.58 23.49
N ARG A 97 -0.22 2.41 24.14
CA ARG A 97 0.99 1.57 24.33
C ARG A 97 1.19 0.54 23.21
N GLN A 98 0.31 0.49 22.21
CA GLN A 98 0.29 -0.55 21.18
C GLN A 98 0.83 -0.10 19.83
N VAL A 99 1.66 0.97 19.79
CA VAL A 99 2.22 1.54 18.55
C VAL A 99 2.92 0.49 17.68
N ALA A 100 3.75 -0.37 18.28
CA ALA A 100 4.45 -1.43 17.54
C ALA A 100 3.50 -2.49 16.96
N ALA A 101 2.38 -2.78 17.64
CA ALA A 101 1.36 -3.71 17.15
C ALA A 101 0.58 -3.08 16.00
N ARG A 102 0.19 -1.81 16.13
CA ARG A 102 -0.47 -1.02 15.08
C ARG A 102 0.36 -0.99 13.79
N ARG A 103 1.64 -0.60 13.90
CA ARG A 103 2.55 -0.54 12.74
C ARG A 103 2.71 -1.92 12.07
N ARG A 104 2.81 -2.99 12.87
CA ARG A 104 2.85 -4.36 12.35
C ARG A 104 1.58 -4.72 11.59
N SER A 105 0.41 -4.35 12.12
CA SER A 105 -0.87 -4.56 11.45
C SER A 105 -0.98 -3.80 10.14
N ALA A 106 -0.48 -2.56 10.08
CA ALA A 106 -0.40 -1.79 8.84
C ALA A 106 0.46 -2.49 7.78
N TYR A 107 1.64 -3.02 8.15
CA TYR A 107 2.48 -3.78 7.23
C TYR A 107 1.85 -5.10 6.79
N VAL A 108 1.13 -5.81 7.67
CA VAL A 108 0.40 -7.04 7.27
C VAL A 108 -0.66 -6.72 6.22
N LEU A 109 -1.47 -5.69 6.45
CA LEU A 109 -2.48 -5.23 5.50
C LEU A 109 -1.84 -4.79 4.18
N TRP A 110 -0.77 -4.01 4.24
CA TRP A 110 -0.02 -3.56 3.07
C TRP A 110 0.52 -4.74 2.25
N SER A 111 1.20 -5.69 2.89
CA SER A 111 1.74 -6.88 2.22
C SER A 111 0.64 -7.74 1.60
N ALA A 112 -0.51 -7.89 2.26
CA ALA A 112 -1.63 -8.65 1.74
C ALA A 112 -2.27 -7.96 0.52
N LEU A 113 -2.47 -6.64 0.56
CA LEU A 113 -2.95 -5.84 -0.57
C LEU A 113 -1.99 -5.94 -1.78
N TYR A 114 -0.68 -5.90 -1.51
CA TYR A 114 0.36 -6.11 -2.51
C TYR A 114 0.28 -7.50 -3.13
N GLY A 115 0.11 -8.54 -2.32
CA GLY A 115 0.00 -9.93 -2.79
C GLY A 115 -1.22 -10.13 -3.70
N VAL A 116 -2.38 -9.60 -3.31
CA VAL A 116 -3.60 -9.66 -4.13
C VAL A 116 -3.39 -8.97 -5.47
N THR A 117 -2.80 -7.77 -5.47
CA THR A 117 -2.59 -7.02 -6.72
C THR A 117 -1.49 -7.59 -7.59
N ALA A 118 -0.42 -8.15 -7.03
CA ALA A 118 0.60 -8.86 -7.79
C ALA A 118 -0.02 -10.08 -8.51
N LEU A 119 -0.80 -10.91 -7.81
CA LEU A 119 -1.45 -12.09 -8.40
C LEU A 119 -2.52 -11.73 -9.44
N ALA A 120 -3.27 -10.66 -9.21
CA ALA A 120 -4.22 -10.13 -10.20
C ALA A 120 -3.50 -9.69 -11.49
N GLN A 121 -2.25 -9.25 -11.37
CA GLN A 121 -1.43 -8.84 -12.51
C GLN A 121 -0.78 -10.02 -13.27
N THR A 122 -0.73 -11.22 -12.71
CA THR A 122 -0.15 -12.39 -13.40
C THR A 122 -1.20 -13.33 -13.99
N THR A 123 -2.48 -12.95 -14.01
CA THR A 123 -3.63 -13.83 -14.36
C THR A 123 -3.71 -15.11 -13.51
N SER A 124 -3.02 -15.14 -12.38
CA SER A 124 -2.91 -16.34 -11.52
C SER A 124 -4.09 -16.51 -10.57
N LEU A 125 -5.00 -15.53 -10.52
CA LEU A 125 -6.24 -15.63 -9.76
C LEU A 125 -7.33 -16.31 -10.61
N PRO A 126 -8.05 -17.30 -10.06
CA PRO A 126 -9.24 -17.83 -10.72
C PRO A 126 -10.31 -16.75 -10.83
N GLU A 127 -11.26 -16.92 -11.76
CA GLU A 127 -12.38 -15.98 -11.95
C GLU A 127 -13.23 -15.76 -10.67
N SER A 128 -13.29 -16.78 -9.81
CA SER A 128 -13.96 -16.71 -8.50
C SER A 128 -13.22 -15.87 -7.46
N ALA A 129 -11.99 -15.43 -7.72
CA ALA A 129 -11.14 -14.69 -6.79
C ALA A 129 -10.91 -13.25 -7.28
N ALA A 130 -11.99 -12.52 -7.50
CA ALA A 130 -11.94 -11.11 -7.88
C ALA A 130 -11.14 -10.30 -6.82
N PRO A 131 -10.19 -9.43 -7.24
CA PRO A 131 -9.34 -8.69 -6.30
C PRO A 131 -10.13 -7.89 -5.25
N ASP A 132 -11.21 -7.24 -5.67
CA ASP A 132 -12.09 -6.48 -4.77
C ASP A 132 -12.68 -7.38 -3.68
N ALA A 133 -13.16 -8.57 -4.04
CA ALA A 133 -13.76 -9.52 -3.10
C ALA A 133 -12.73 -10.15 -2.13
N LEU A 134 -11.52 -10.40 -2.61
CA LEU A 134 -10.41 -10.85 -1.76
C LEU A 134 -10.03 -9.80 -0.71
N ILE A 135 -9.95 -8.54 -1.14
CA ILE A 135 -9.63 -7.40 -0.27
C ILE A 135 -10.76 -7.13 0.71
N ASP A 136 -12.02 -7.22 0.28
CA ASP A 136 -13.19 -7.12 1.14
C ASP A 136 -13.14 -8.14 2.28
N THR A 137 -12.90 -9.40 1.92
CA THR A 137 -12.79 -10.52 2.87
C THR A 137 -11.63 -10.31 3.83
N LEU A 138 -10.46 -9.89 3.31
CA LEU A 138 -9.28 -9.59 4.10
C LEU A 138 -9.58 -8.49 5.14
N VAL A 139 -10.10 -7.34 4.69
CA VAL A 139 -10.36 -6.18 5.56
C VAL A 139 -11.37 -6.55 6.64
N THR A 140 -12.49 -7.17 6.27
CA THR A 140 -13.55 -7.58 7.21
C THR A 140 -13.01 -8.52 8.28
N THR A 141 -12.32 -9.59 7.84
CA THR A 141 -11.82 -10.62 8.76
C THR A 141 -10.73 -10.07 9.68
N TYR A 142 -9.83 -9.26 9.13
CA TYR A 142 -8.72 -8.68 9.88
C TYR A 142 -9.21 -7.68 10.92
N ILE A 143 -10.14 -6.79 10.54
CA ILE A 143 -10.71 -5.79 11.47
C ILE A 143 -11.53 -6.47 12.57
N ALA A 144 -12.34 -7.47 12.24
CA ALA A 144 -13.03 -8.27 13.24
C ALA A 144 -12.05 -8.94 14.23
N GLY A 145 -10.94 -9.49 13.72
CA GLY A 145 -9.87 -10.07 14.55
C GLY A 145 -9.16 -9.03 15.44
N LEU A 146 -8.92 -7.82 14.94
CA LEU A 146 -8.36 -6.72 15.74
C LEU A 146 -9.32 -6.27 16.84
N LYS A 147 -10.59 -6.06 16.49
CA LYS A 147 -11.66 -5.71 17.45
C LYS A 147 -11.79 -6.75 18.55
N ALA A 148 -11.72 -8.05 18.24
CA ALA A 148 -11.79 -9.12 19.24
C ALA A 148 -10.56 -9.24 20.15
N ARG A 149 -9.38 -8.77 19.70
CA ARG A 149 -8.13 -8.83 20.49
C ARG A 149 -7.86 -7.56 21.31
N HIS A 150 -8.50 -6.45 20.96
CA HIS A 150 -8.21 -5.13 21.52
C HIS A 150 -9.43 -4.37 22.04
N GLY A 151 -10.65 -4.80 21.71
CA GLY A 151 -11.90 -4.37 22.35
C GLY A 151 -12.15 -5.12 23.64
#